data_AF-A0A7Y4UA27-F1
#
_entry.id   AF-A0A7Y4UA27-F1
#
_cell.length_a   1.000
_cell.length_b   1.000
_cell.length_c   1.000
_cell.angle_alpha   90.00
_cell.angle_beta   90.00
_cell.angle_gamma   90.00
#
_symmetry.space_group_name_H-M   'P 1'
#
loop_
_entity.id
_entity.type
_entity.pdbx_description
1 polymer ?
#
loop_
_entity_poly.entity_id
_entity_poly.type
_entity_poly.pdbx_seq_one_letter_code
_entity_poly.pdbx_strand_id
1 'polypeptide(L)'
;MTIYTIGFTKKSLREFIETLRAADVRCVIDVRLRNTSQLAGWSKQPDFEYLLTTGFGIAYEHHPEFAPTGEMLDEYKRNGDWARYEARFNSLLAERQPPMWTQENACLLCTEPTPAQCHRRLVAEYLCVLDPLLEVKHL
;
A
#
# COMPACT_ATOMS: atom_id res chain seq x y z
N MET A 1 -12.45 12.61 4.07
CA MET A 1 -12.29 11.14 3.98
C MET A 1 -11.00 10.76 4.68
N THR A 2 -10.88 9.57 5.27
CA THR A 2 -9.61 9.10 5.86
C THR A 2 -9.11 7.89 5.07
N ILE A 3 -7.83 7.92 4.68
CA ILE A 3 -7.11 6.76 4.14
C ILE A 3 -6.07 6.31 5.17
N TYR A 4 -6.04 5.01 5.39
CA TYR A 4 -5.04 4.37 6.22
C TYR A 4 -3.89 3.85 5.36
N THR A 5 -2.74 3.62 5.97
CA THR A 5 -1.65 2.90 5.30
C THR A 5 -1.05 1.89 6.25
N ILE A 6 -0.66 0.71 5.75
CA ILE A 6 -0.04 -0.33 6.56
C ILE A 6 1.06 -1.06 5.78
N GLY A 7 2.06 -1.52 6.53
CA GLY A 7 3.07 -2.46 6.05
C GLY A 7 2.88 -3.84 6.67
N PHE A 8 2.97 -4.92 5.89
CA PHE A 8 2.74 -6.27 6.41
C PHE A 8 3.98 -6.93 7.04
N THR A 9 5.21 -6.51 6.68
CA THR A 9 6.40 -7.14 7.27
C THR A 9 6.55 -6.81 8.76
N LYS A 10 7.16 -7.74 9.50
CA LYS A 10 7.33 -7.69 10.97
C LYS A 10 6.00 -7.67 11.75
N LYS A 11 4.89 -8.08 11.13
CA LYS A 11 3.60 -8.31 11.78
C LYS A 11 3.17 -9.75 11.57
N SER A 12 2.65 -10.38 12.60
CA SER A 12 1.84 -11.59 12.46
C SER A 12 0.52 -11.25 11.77
N LEU A 13 -0.15 -12.27 11.23
CA LEU A 13 -1.50 -12.10 10.68
C LEU A 13 -2.45 -11.52 11.75
N ARG A 14 -2.34 -11.99 12.99
CA ARG A 14 -3.17 -11.52 14.10
C ARG A 14 -3.03 -10.03 14.32
N GLU A 15 -1.79 -9.56 14.50
CA GLU A 15 -1.51 -8.14 14.69
C GLU A 15 -1.99 -7.31 13.50
N PHE A 16 -1.78 -7.81 12.28
CA PHE A 16 -2.24 -7.14 11.07
C PHE A 16 -3.76 -6.93 11.07
N ILE A 17 -4.53 -8.00 11.29
CA ILE A 17 -6.01 -7.95 11.26
C ILE A 17 -6.57 -7.16 12.44
N GLU A 18 -6.01 -7.31 13.64
CA GLU A 18 -6.43 -6.52 14.81
C GLU A 18 -6.18 -5.03 14.59
N THR A 19 -5.07 -4.66 13.94
CA THR A 19 -4.77 -3.27 13.56
C THR A 19 -5.78 -2.71 12.56
N LEU A 20 -6.13 -3.48 11.51
CA LEU A 20 -7.13 -3.05 10.52
C LEU A 20 -8.52 -2.85 11.16
N ARG A 21 -8.93 -3.77 12.04
CA ARG A 21 -10.23 -3.69 12.74
C ARG A 21 -10.30 -2.53 13.71
N ALA A 22 -9.23 -2.26 14.45
CA ALA A 22 -9.17 -1.12 15.37
C ALA A 22 -9.35 0.23 14.65
N ALA A 23 -8.98 0.30 13.37
CA ALA A 23 -9.12 1.48 12.52
C ALA A 23 -10.41 1.51 11.68
N ASP A 24 -11.34 0.56 11.87
CA ASP A 24 -12.54 0.36 11.03
C ASP A 24 -12.22 0.28 9.52
N VAL A 25 -11.10 -0.35 9.16
CA VAL A 25 -10.72 -0.54 7.74
C VAL A 25 -11.72 -1.46 7.07
N ARG A 26 -12.32 -0.98 5.97
CA ARG A 26 -13.32 -1.73 5.20
C ARG A 26 -12.78 -2.33 3.91
N CYS A 27 -11.72 -1.73 3.35
CA CYS A 27 -11.07 -2.19 2.13
C CYS A 27 -9.54 -2.06 2.25
N VAL A 28 -8.82 -3.09 1.81
CA VAL A 28 -7.36 -3.07 1.66
C VAL A 28 -7.02 -2.89 0.19
N ILE A 29 -6.31 -1.81 -0.11
CA ILE A 29 -5.80 -1.50 -1.44
C ILE A 29 -4.33 -1.92 -1.50
N ASP A 30 -4.07 -3.03 -2.17
CA ASP A 30 -2.73 -3.55 -2.40
C ASP A 30 -2.04 -2.78 -3.52
N VAL A 31 -1.02 -2.00 -3.16
CA VAL A 31 -0.23 -1.19 -4.12
C VAL A 31 1.12 -1.83 -4.43
N ARG A 32 1.30 -3.11 -4.09
CA ARG A 32 2.54 -3.84 -4.39
C ARG A 32 2.61 -4.14 -5.88
N LEU A 33 3.78 -3.95 -6.48
CA LEU A 33 4.03 -4.38 -7.87
C LEU A 33 3.84 -5.89 -8.03
N ARG A 34 4.28 -6.66 -7.03
CA ARG A 34 4.17 -8.14 -6.99
C ARG A 34 3.58 -8.56 -5.64
N ASN A 35 2.37 -9.10 -5.65
CA ASN A 35 1.65 -9.60 -4.47
C ASN A 35 1.71 -11.14 -4.31
N THR A 36 2.43 -11.83 -5.20
CA THR A 36 2.61 -13.29 -5.18
C THR A 36 3.83 -13.76 -4.37
N SER A 37 4.64 -12.84 -3.86
CA SER A 37 5.82 -13.16 -3.06
C SER A 37 5.43 -13.52 -1.62
N GLN A 38 5.97 -14.64 -1.12
CA GLN A 38 5.71 -15.13 0.24
C GLN A 38 6.67 -14.49 1.26
N LEU A 39 6.72 -13.16 1.30
CA LEU A 39 7.57 -12.43 2.25
C LEU A 39 7.06 -12.53 3.69
N ALA A 40 5.76 -12.77 3.87
CA ALA A 40 5.18 -13.32 5.08
C ALA A 40 4.29 -14.52 4.68
N GLY A 41 4.29 -15.59 5.49
CA GLY A 41 3.61 -16.85 5.15
C GLY A 41 2.13 -16.71 4.76
N TRP A 42 1.47 -15.65 5.24
CA TRP A 42 0.05 -15.31 5.02
C TRP A 42 -0.17 -14.20 3.97
N SER A 43 0.87 -13.55 3.46
CA SER A 43 0.75 -12.34 2.63
C SER A 43 0.71 -12.61 1.11
N LYS A 44 0.60 -13.87 0.71
CA LYS A 44 0.67 -14.34 -0.68
C LYS A 44 -0.73 -14.59 -1.24
N GLN A 45 -0.94 -14.19 -2.48
CA GLN A 45 -2.14 -14.56 -3.25
C GLN A 45 -2.15 -16.04 -3.69
N PRO A 46 -3.33 -16.70 -3.78
CA PRO A 46 -4.68 -16.15 -3.57
C PRO A 46 -5.14 -16.14 -2.10
N ASP A 47 -4.37 -16.75 -1.20
CA ASP A 47 -4.78 -16.97 0.19
C ASP A 47 -5.01 -15.65 0.94
N PHE A 48 -4.25 -14.60 0.61
CA PHE A 48 -4.38 -13.29 1.25
C PHE A 48 -5.72 -12.61 0.97
N GLU A 49 -6.15 -12.57 -0.30
CA GLU A 49 -7.45 -12.01 -0.67
C GLU A 49 -8.60 -12.83 -0.08
N TYR A 50 -8.53 -14.16 -0.17
CA TYR A 50 -9.54 -15.04 0.41
C TYR A 50 -9.66 -14.83 1.93
N LEU A 51 -8.53 -14.71 2.63
CA LEU A 51 -8.48 -14.49 4.05
C LEU A 51 -9.09 -13.15 4.46
N LEU A 52 -8.78 -12.07 3.74
CA LEU A 52 -9.37 -10.75 4.01
C LEU A 52 -10.87 -10.75 3.74
N THR A 53 -11.27 -11.18 2.55
CA THR A 53 -12.66 -11.11 2.09
C THR A 53 -13.55 -12.12 2.82
N THR A 54 -13.25 -13.41 2.69
CA THR A 54 -14.07 -14.51 3.23
C THR A 54 -13.79 -14.73 4.72
N GLY A 55 -12.53 -14.60 5.15
CA GLY A 55 -12.14 -14.86 6.54
C GLY A 55 -12.48 -13.72 7.50
N PHE A 56 -12.31 -12.47 7.07
CA PHE A 56 -12.41 -11.31 7.97
C PHE A 56 -13.43 -10.25 7.54
N GLY A 57 -14.07 -10.39 6.37
CA GLY A 57 -15.07 -9.44 5.87
C GLY A 57 -14.49 -8.09 5.44
N ILE A 58 -13.20 -8.04 5.10
CA ILE A 58 -12.50 -6.85 4.63
C ILE A 58 -12.34 -6.97 3.11
N ALA A 59 -12.83 -5.99 2.36
CA ALA A 59 -12.67 -5.95 0.92
C ALA A 59 -11.19 -5.86 0.53
N TYR A 60 -10.84 -6.33 -0.66
CA TYR A 60 -9.48 -6.33 -1.15
C TYR A 60 -9.46 -5.98 -2.63
N GLU A 61 -8.56 -5.06 -3.01
CA GLU A 61 -8.33 -4.67 -4.39
C GLU A 61 -6.82 -4.56 -4.65
N HIS A 62 -6.36 -5.02 -5.82
CA HIS A 62 -4.96 -4.92 -6.22
C HIS A 62 -4.80 -3.88 -7.33
N HIS A 63 -4.07 -2.80 -7.04
CA HIS A 63 -3.87 -1.67 -7.93
C HIS A 63 -2.38 -1.41 -8.22
N PRO A 64 -1.76 -2.20 -9.12
CA PRO A 64 -0.35 -2.05 -9.49
C PRO A 64 -0.04 -0.73 -10.23
N GLU A 65 -1.04 0.02 -10.68
CA GLU A 65 -0.87 1.38 -11.20
C GLU A 65 -0.28 2.35 -10.17
N PHE A 66 -0.51 2.08 -8.88
CA PHE A 66 0.12 2.78 -7.74
C PHE A 66 1.47 2.18 -7.33
N ALA A 67 2.00 1.20 -8.06
CA ALA A 67 3.27 0.56 -7.74
C ALA A 67 4.44 1.17 -8.53
N PRO A 68 5.66 1.23 -7.96
CA PRO A 68 6.87 1.55 -8.72
C PRO A 68 7.12 0.51 -9.81
N THR A 69 7.87 0.88 -10.86
CA THR A 69 8.27 -0.11 -11.87
C THR A 69 9.34 -1.07 -11.32
N GLY A 70 9.47 -2.25 -11.94
CA GLY A 70 10.52 -3.21 -11.58
C GLY A 70 11.92 -2.60 -11.71
N GLU A 71 12.16 -1.83 -12.77
CA GLU A 71 13.43 -1.13 -13.00
C GLU A 71 13.78 -0.18 -11.85
N MET A 72 12.82 0.61 -11.36
CA MET A 72 13.04 1.52 -10.24
C MET A 72 13.37 0.79 -8.95
N LEU A 73 12.67 -0.32 -8.68
CA LEU A 73 12.95 -1.17 -7.52
C LEU A 73 14.35 -1.78 -7.59
N ASP A 74 14.75 -2.27 -8.77
CA ASP A 74 16.06 -2.90 -8.98
C ASP A 74 17.21 -1.88 -8.97
N GLU A 75 16.97 -0.65 -9.43
CA GLU A 75 17.90 0.46 -9.27
C GLU A 75 18.07 0.86 -7.80
N TYR A 76 16.96 1.09 -7.08
CA TYR A 76 17.01 1.48 -5.67
C TYR A 76 17.70 0.43 -4.80
N LYS A 77 17.45 -0.86 -5.05
CA LYS A 77 18.17 -1.96 -4.35
C LYS A 77 19.67 -1.93 -4.58
N ARG A 78 20.15 -1.46 -5.73
CA ARG A 78 21.57 -1.43 -6.08
C ARG A 78 22.30 -0.24 -5.46
N ASN A 79 21.67 0.93 -5.39
CA ASN A 79 22.34 2.18 -5.01
C ASN A 79 21.83 2.81 -3.70
N GLY A 80 20.65 2.41 -3.21
CA GLY A 80 20.03 2.99 -2.02
C GLY A 80 19.63 4.46 -2.14
N ASP A 81 19.59 5.01 -3.36
CA ASP A 81 19.33 6.44 -3.59
C ASP A 81 17.82 6.73 -3.49
N TRP A 82 17.38 7.02 -2.27
CA TRP A 82 15.98 7.32 -1.99
C TRP A 82 15.50 8.60 -2.68
N ALA A 83 16.32 9.65 -2.73
CA ALA A 83 15.94 10.93 -3.33
C ALA A 83 15.63 10.77 -4.82
N ARG A 84 16.48 10.00 -5.54
CA ARG A 84 16.25 9.69 -6.94
C ARG A 84 15.04 8.79 -7.15
N TYR A 85 14.85 7.79 -6.29
CA TYR A 85 13.68 6.91 -6.32
C TYR A 85 12.38 7.72 -6.15
N GLU A 86 12.33 8.59 -5.13
CA GLU A 86 11.18 9.43 -4.82
C GLU A 86 10.83 10.36 -5.98
N ALA A 87 11.81 11.07 -6.54
CA ALA A 87 11.60 11.95 -7.68
C ALA A 87 11.04 11.19 -8.90
N ARG A 88 11.64 10.05 -9.27
CA ARG A 88 11.15 9.22 -10.40
C ARG A 88 9.74 8.69 -10.16
N PHE A 89 9.44 8.29 -8.93
CA PHE A 89 8.13 7.70 -8.61
C PHE A 89 7.01 8.74 -8.61
N ASN A 90 7.26 9.94 -8.09
CA ASN A 90 6.30 11.03 -8.16
C ASN A 90 6.00 11.42 -9.62
N SER A 91 7.02 11.46 -10.49
CA SER A 91 6.80 11.67 -11.93
C SER A 91 5.94 10.55 -12.56
N LEU A 92 6.18 9.30 -12.19
CA LEU A 92 5.41 8.16 -12.68
C LEU A 92 3.93 8.22 -12.26
N LEU A 93 3.65 8.60 -11.01
CA LEU A 93 2.27 8.76 -10.53
C LEU A 93 1.54 9.88 -11.28
N ALA A 94 2.21 11.00 -11.51
CA ALA A 94 1.67 12.12 -12.28
C ALA A 94 1.42 11.75 -13.76
N GLU A 95 2.26 10.89 -14.34
CA GLU A 95 2.07 10.38 -15.71
C GLU A 95 0.89 9.40 -15.78
N ARG A 96 0.81 8.45 -14.84
CA ARG A 96 -0.22 7.40 -14.85
C ARG A 96 -1.62 7.90 -14.49
N GLN A 97 -1.71 8.91 -13.63
CA GLN A 97 -2.97 9.44 -13.10
C GLN A 97 -3.93 8.32 -12.64
N PRO A 98 -3.49 7.45 -11.73
CA PRO A 98 -4.31 6.32 -11.29
C PRO A 98 -5.62 6.82 -10.66
N PRO A 99 -6.73 6.07 -10.80
CA PRO A 99 -8.04 6.50 -10.33
C PRO A 99 -8.08 6.58 -8.79
N MET A 100 -8.78 7.57 -8.26
CA MET A 100 -9.04 7.68 -6.82
C MET A 100 -10.16 6.73 -6.41
N TRP A 101 -10.05 6.12 -5.23
CA TRP A 101 -11.12 5.30 -4.65
C TRP A 101 -12.10 6.17 -3.88
N THR A 102 -13.38 5.82 -3.92
CA THR A 102 -14.46 6.52 -3.23
C THR A 102 -14.85 5.87 -1.90
N GLN A 103 -14.15 4.81 -1.51
CA GLN A 103 -14.46 4.01 -0.33
C GLN A 103 -13.90 4.69 0.93
N GLU A 104 -14.76 4.86 1.93
CA GLU A 104 -14.32 5.28 3.25
C GLU A 104 -13.49 4.20 3.95
N ASN A 105 -12.51 4.62 4.74
CA ASN A 105 -11.63 3.76 5.52
C ASN A 105 -10.87 2.71 4.68
N ALA A 106 -10.45 3.10 3.47
CA ALA A 106 -9.53 2.31 2.66
C ALA A 106 -8.12 2.29 3.28
N CYS A 107 -7.39 1.18 3.16
CA CYS A 107 -6.05 1.01 3.69
C CYS A 107 -5.04 0.60 2.61
N LEU A 108 -4.06 1.49 2.35
CA LEU A 108 -2.93 1.26 1.46
C LEU A 108 -1.95 0.23 2.03
N LEU A 109 -1.75 -0.89 1.33
CA LEU A 109 -0.84 -1.95 1.73
C LEU A 109 0.47 -1.94 0.92
N CYS A 110 1.61 -1.83 1.62
CA CYS A 110 2.94 -2.15 1.07
C CYS A 110 3.69 -3.22 1.87
N THR A 111 4.91 -3.54 1.45
CA THR A 111 5.76 -4.57 2.08
C THR A 111 6.48 -4.04 3.30
N GLU A 112 7.04 -2.84 3.20
CA GLU A 112 7.97 -2.23 4.14
C GLU A 112 7.30 -2.01 5.52
N PRO A 113 8.01 -2.16 6.64
CA PRO A 113 7.38 -2.07 7.97
C PRO A 113 6.94 -0.63 8.32
N THR A 114 7.67 0.38 7.84
CA THR A 114 7.43 1.80 8.16
C THR A 114 7.20 2.64 6.89
N PRO A 115 6.51 3.79 7.00
CA PRO A 115 6.25 4.65 5.83
C PRO A 115 7.43 5.55 5.45
N ALA A 116 8.46 5.70 6.29
CA ALA A 116 9.52 6.71 6.15
C ALA A 116 10.21 6.72 4.78
N GLN A 117 10.47 5.53 4.25
CA GLN A 117 11.02 5.30 2.91
C GLN A 117 10.24 4.16 2.22
N CYS A 118 8.90 4.24 2.20
CA CYS A 118 8.03 3.35 1.41
C CYS A 118 7.28 4.13 0.34
N HIS A 119 7.09 3.52 -0.83
CA HIS A 119 6.22 4.03 -1.89
C HIS A 119 4.78 4.29 -1.42
N ARG A 120 4.25 3.55 -0.42
CA ARG A 120 2.91 3.82 0.14
C ARG A 120 2.76 5.24 0.68
N ARG A 121 3.85 5.84 1.19
CA ARG A 121 3.85 7.24 1.64
C ARG A 121 3.66 8.16 0.44
N LEU A 122 4.44 7.95 -0.62
CA LEU A 122 4.39 8.74 -1.85
C LEU A 122 3.01 8.63 -2.54
N VAL A 123 2.40 7.44 -2.51
CA VAL A 123 1.01 7.25 -2.99
C VAL A 123 0.01 8.05 -2.14
N ALA A 124 0.12 7.98 -0.81
CA ALA A 124 -0.78 8.72 0.08
C ALA A 124 -0.61 10.25 -0.08
N GLU A 125 0.62 10.74 -0.20
CA GLU A 125 0.93 12.14 -0.48
C GLU A 125 0.36 12.60 -1.82
N TYR A 126 0.49 11.78 -2.87
CA TYR A 126 -0.13 12.04 -4.18
C TYR A 126 -1.67 12.16 -4.06
N LEU A 127 -2.33 11.29 -3.30
CA LEU A 127 -3.78 11.37 -3.10
C LEU A 127 -4.19 12.62 -2.33
N CYS A 128 -3.41 13.07 -1.34
CA CYS A 128 -3.66 14.34 -0.64
C CYS A 128 -3.50 15.57 -1.55
N VAL A 129 -2.66 15.50 -2.58
CA VAL A 129 -2.58 16.58 -3.58
C VAL A 129 -3.88 16.66 -4.40
N LEU A 130 -4.48 15.52 -4.72
CA LEU A 130 -5.74 15.45 -5.48
C LEU A 130 -6.96 15.82 -4.63
N ASP A 131 -6.97 15.43 -3.34
CA ASP A 131 -7.99 15.82 -2.37
C ASP A 131 -7.32 16.39 -1.10
N PRO A 132 -7.19 17.73 -0.98
CA PRO A 132 -6.60 18.37 0.19
C PRO A 132 -7.36 18.15 1.51
N LEU A 133 -8.60 17.64 1.46
CA LEU A 133 -9.39 17.30 2.65
C LEU A 133 -9.19 15.84 3.08
N LEU A 134 -8.35 15.09 2.36
CA LEU A 134 -8.00 13.72 2.70
C LEU A 134 -7.06 13.68 3.90
N GLU A 135 -7.46 12.93 4.93
CA GLU A 135 -6.61 12.65 6.09
C GLU A 135 -5.89 11.32 5.91
N VAL A 136 -4.58 11.30 6.10
CA VAL A 136 -3.75 10.07 6.03
C VAL A 136 -3.35 9.62 7.42
N LYS A 137 -3.59 8.35 7.75
CA LYS A 137 -3.19 7.72 9.02
C LYS A 137 -2.32 6.49 8.77
N HIS A 138 -1.12 6.48 9.34
CA HIS A 138 -0.22 5.33 9.25
C HIS A 138 -0.44 4.36 10.42
N LEU A 139 -0.71 3.09 10.09
CA LEU A 139 -0.94 1.97 11.00
C LEU A 139 0.32 1.10 11.18
#